data_AF-A0A6J7BAD7-F1
#
_entry.id   AF-A0A6J7BAD7-F1
#
_cell.length_a   1.000
_cell.length_b   1.000
_cell.length_c   1.000
_cell.angle_alpha   90.00
_cell.angle_beta   90.00
_cell.angle_gamma   90.00
#
_symmetry.space_group_name_H-M   'P 1'
#
loop_
_entity.id
_entity.type
_entity.pdbx_description
1 polymer ?
#
loop_
_entity_poly.entity_id
_entity_poly.type
_entity_poly.pdbx_seq_one_letter_code
_entity_poly.pdbx_strand_id
1 'polypeptide(L)' 'MIKTLSQVAVLAPKINQEPGAMPGEGLTALQTFTYFVAAPIGLFLGIALIVWALTAKKKSSGTSSVITNIE' A
#
# COMPACT_ATOMS: atom_id res chain seq x y z
N MET A 1 6.77 -12.00 -29.37
CA MET A 1 7.89 -11.11 -29.01
C MET A 1 7.54 -10.42 -27.71
N ILE A 2 8.27 -10.68 -26.62
CA ILE A 2 8.00 -10.10 -25.30
C ILE A 2 8.59 -8.69 -25.28
N LYS A 3 7.76 -7.68 -25.04
CA LYS A 3 8.20 -6.27 -24.95
C LYS A 3 8.74 -6.00 -23.55
N THR A 4 9.88 -5.33 -23.46
CA THR A 4 10.44 -4.93 -22.16
C THR A 4 9.57 -3.84 -21.54
N LEU A 5 9.59 -3.72 -20.21
CA LEU A 5 8.81 -2.70 -19.48
C LEU A 5 9.13 -1.28 -19.98
N SER A 6 10.39 -1.04 -20.36
CA SER A 6 10.85 0.20 -20.98
C SER A 6 10.17 0.47 -22.33
N GLN A 7 9.97 -0.57 -23.14
CA GLN A 7 9.26 -0.45 -24.42
C GLN A 7 7.75 -0.23 -24.22
N VAL A 8 7.13 -0.80 -23.19
CA VAL A 8 5.72 -0.54 -22.87
C VAL A 8 5.51 0.91 -22.43
N ALA A 9 6.43 1.46 -21.62
CA ALA A 9 6.37 2.85 -21.19
C ALA A 9 6.48 3.84 -22.37
N VAL A 10 7.33 3.55 -23.36
CA VAL A 10 7.46 4.36 -24.60
C VAL A 10 6.27 4.19 -25.55
N LEU A 11 5.48 3.11 -25.41
CA LEU A 11 4.28 2.86 -26.20
C LEU A 11 3.00 3.38 -25.54
N ALA A 12 3.07 3.86 -24.30
CA ALA A 12 1.97 4.53 -23.61
C ALA A 12 1.40 5.77 -24.34
N PRO A 13 2.11 6.50 -25.22
CA PRO A 13 1.50 7.55 -26.03
C PRO A 13 0.61 7.01 -27.18
N LYS A 14 0.62 5.69 -27.44
CA LYS A 14 -0.17 5.04 -28.52
C LYS A 14 -1.47 4.41 -28.02
N ILE A 15 -1.97 4.81 -26.85
CA ILE A 15 -3.35 4.53 -26.46
C ILE A 15 -4.25 5.34 -27.38
N ASN A 16 -5.35 4.75 -27.84
CA ASN A 16 -6.31 5.46 -28.67
C ASN A 16 -6.95 6.57 -27.82
N GLN A 17 -6.45 7.78 -27.94
CA GLN A 17 -6.95 8.95 -27.22
C GLN A 17 -8.22 9.43 -27.92
N GLU A 18 -9.31 9.63 -27.18
CA GLU A 18 -10.55 10.18 -27.73
C GLU A 18 -10.35 11.61 -28.28
N PRO A 19 -11.14 12.07 -29.27
CA PRO A 19 -11.04 13.43 -29.79
C PRO A 19 -11.10 14.49 -28.67
N GLY A 20 -10.10 15.37 -28.61
CA GLY A 20 -9.98 16.40 -27.58
C GLY A 20 -9.24 15.99 -26.30
N ALA A 21 -8.72 14.76 -26.23
CA ALA A 21 -7.86 14.36 -25.13
C ALA A 21 -6.56 15.19 -25.10
N MET A 22 -6.26 15.74 -23.93
CA MET A 22 -4.99 16.42 -23.65
C MET A 22 -4.25 15.70 -22.50
N PRO A 23 -3.82 14.44 -22.70
CA PRO A 23 -3.07 13.74 -21.68
C PRO A 23 -1.73 14.45 -21.47
N GLY A 24 -1.43 14.78 -20.21
CA GLY A 24 -0.11 15.29 -19.83
C GLY A 24 0.99 14.25 -19.98
N GLU A 25 2.23 14.64 -19.69
CA GLU A 25 3.35 13.69 -19.69
C GLU A 25 3.11 12.56 -18.68
N GLY A 26 3.32 11.32 -19.13
CA GLY A 26 3.18 10.14 -18.28
C GLY A 26 4.23 10.14 -17.17
N LEU A 27 3.84 9.67 -15.98
CA LEU A 27 4.77 9.52 -14.87
C LEU A 27 5.83 8.45 -15.19
N THR A 28 7.05 8.67 -14.70
CA THR A 28 8.09 7.64 -14.74
C THR A 28 7.67 6.40 -13.92
N ALA A 29 8.22 5.23 -14.24
CA ALA A 29 7.89 4.00 -13.52
C ALA A 29 8.11 4.12 -12.00
N LEU A 30 9.17 4.84 -11.58
CA LEU A 30 9.45 5.07 -10.17
C LEU A 30 8.40 5.97 -9.51
N GLN A 31 7.96 7.04 -10.19
CA GLN A 31 6.90 7.91 -9.68
C GLN A 31 5.58 7.16 -9.56
N THR A 32 5.20 6.40 -10.58
CA THR A 32 3.96 5.59 -10.55
C THR A 32 3.98 4.59 -9.42
N PHE A 33 5.07 3.82 -9.28
CA PHE A 33 5.20 2.87 -8.18
C PHE A 33 5.16 3.57 -6.81
N THR A 34 5.88 4.69 -6.68
CA THR A 34 5.96 5.42 -5.42
C THR A 34 4.58 5.96 -5.02
N TYR A 35 3.86 6.62 -5.92
CA TYR A 35 2.60 7.28 -5.58
C TYR A 35 1.42 6.32 -5.43
N PHE A 36 1.37 5.25 -6.22
CA PHE A 36 0.21 4.37 -6.25
C PHE A 36 0.40 3.05 -5.49
N VAL A 37 1.63 2.72 -5.06
CA VAL A 37 1.91 1.49 -4.33
C VAL A 37 2.65 1.78 -3.02
N ALA A 38 3.85 2.36 -3.10
CA ALA A 38 4.69 2.55 -1.93
C ALA A 38 4.08 3.54 -0.92
N ALA A 39 3.53 4.67 -1.39
CA ALA A 39 2.93 5.68 -0.53
C ALA A 39 1.65 5.18 0.17
N PRO A 40 0.68 4.53 -0.50
CA PRO A 40 -0.48 3.94 0.18
C PRO A 40 -0.10 2.87 1.21
N ILE A 41 0.84 1.96 0.87
CA ILE A 41 1.32 0.92 1.79
C ILE A 41 2.06 1.54 2.97
N GLY A 42 2.95 2.50 2.71
CA GLY A 42 3.71 3.19 3.74
C GLY A 42 2.80 3.96 4.70
N LEU A 43 1.78 4.64 4.19
CA LEU A 43 0.79 5.33 5.01
C LEU A 43 0.02 4.34 5.90
N PHE A 44 -0.44 3.22 5.32
CA PHE A 44 -1.11 2.16 6.08
C PHE A 44 -0.23 1.59 7.18
N LEU A 45 1.00 1.20 6.86
CA LEU A 45 1.96 0.66 7.84
C LEU A 45 2.31 1.68 8.92
N GLY A 46 2.48 2.95 8.55
CA GLY A 46 2.71 4.03 9.50
C GLY A 46 1.58 4.16 10.51
N ILE A 47 0.33 4.19 10.04
CA ILE A 47 -0.85 4.22 10.91
C ILE A 47 -0.95 2.95 11.77
N ALA A 48 -0.74 1.78 11.18
CA ALA A 48 -0.79 0.51 11.90
C ALA A 48 0.23 0.45 13.04
N LEU A 49 1.46 0.92 12.80
CA LEU A 49 2.50 1.02 13.82
C LEU A 49 2.13 2.01 14.93
N ILE A 50 1.57 3.17 14.59
CA ILE A 50 1.08 4.15 15.57
C ILE A 50 -0.01 3.52 16.44
N VAL A 51 -1.04 2.92 15.83
CA VAL A 51 -2.16 2.29 16.55
C VAL A 51 -1.67 1.16 17.44
N TRP A 52 -0.76 0.31 16.93
CA TRP A 52 -0.16 -0.75 17.70
C TRP A 52 0.62 -0.20 18.91
N ALA A 53 1.48 0.79 18.71
CA ALA A 53 2.26 1.39 19.79
C ALA A 53 1.37 2.00 20.89
N LEU A 54 0.25 2.62 20.51
CA LEU A 54 -0.70 3.24 21.44
C LEU A 54 -1.64 2.23 22.12
N THR A 55 -1.99 1.13 21.46
CA THR A 55 -3.02 0.17 21.93
C THR A 55 -2.44 -1.11 22.52
N ALA A 56 -1.18 -1.45 22.24
CA ALA A 56 -0.54 -2.70 22.69
C ALA A 56 -0.48 -2.86 24.22
N LYS A 57 -0.73 -1.79 24.99
CA LYS A 57 -0.89 -1.85 26.45
C LYS A 57 -2.32 -2.24 26.86
N LYS A 58 -2.79 -3.43 26.48
CA LYS A 58 -3.76 -4.17 27.29
C LYS A 58 -3.02 -5.30 27.99
N LYS A 59 -2.42 -4.96 29.14
CA LYS A 59 -1.95 -5.93 30.13
C LYS A 59 -3.11 -6.93 30.32
N SER A 60 -2.83 -8.21 30.14
CA SER A 60 -3.66 -9.28 30.67
C SER A 60 -3.78 -9.03 32.18
N SER A 61 -4.82 -8.32 32.60
CA SER A 61 -5.32 -8.44 33.96
C SER A 61 -5.81 -9.88 34.03
N GLY A 62 -5.02 -10.72 34.71
CA GLY A 62 -5.17 -12.16 34.71
C GLY A 62 -6.63 -12.56 34.78
N THR A 63 -7.08 -13.30 33.77
CA THR A 63 -8.18 -14.23 34.00
C THR A 63 -7.58 -15.32 34.88
N SER A 64 -7.53 -15.05 36.18
CA SER A 64 -7.66 -16.08 37.19
C SER A 64 -8.98 -16.76 36.88
N SER A 65 -8.92 -17.78 36.02
CA SER A 65 -10.04 -18.68 35.82
C SER A 65 -10.20 -19.40 37.15
N VAL A 66 -11.12 -18.90 37.99
CA VAL A 66 -11.54 -19.52 39.25
C VAL A 66 -11.95 -20.99 39.06
N ILE A 67 -12.21 -21.40 37.81
CA ILE A 67 -12.59 -22.76 37.40
C ILE A 67 -11.40 -23.75 37.38
N THR A 68 -10.13 -23.31 37.36
CA THR A 68 -8.97 -24.20 37.17
C THR A 68 -8.12 -24.41 38.45
N ASN A 69 -8.63 -24.08 39.64
CA ASN A 69 -7.98 -24.43 40.90
C ASN A 69 -8.84 -25.46 41.65
N ILE A 70 -8.25 -26.62 41.95
CA ILE A 70 -8.80 -27.63 42.87
C ILE A 70 -7.78 -27.71 44.02
N GLU A 71 -8.25 -27.47 45.24
CA GLU A 71 -7.49 -27.70 46.49
C GLU A 71 -7.42 -29.19 46.85
#